data_AF-A0A2V2EPE1-F1
#
_entry.id   AF-A0A2V2EPE1-F1
#
_cell.length_a   1.000
_cell.length_b   1.000
_cell.length_c   1.000
_cell.angle_alpha   90.00
_cell.angle_beta   90.00
_cell.angle_gamma   90.00
#
_symmetry.space_group_name_H-M   'P 1'
#
loop_
_entity.id
_entity.type
_entity.pdbx_description
1 polymer ?
#
loop_
_entity_poly.entity_id
_entity_poly.type
_entity_poly.pdbx_seq_one_letter_code
_entity_poly.pdbx_strand_id
1 'polypeptide(L)'
;MDGIVSAERLEEIKNRSKRCVCKYCGGRLRVRMLDFGQIETANLEIFCENCDKIEYGVEPEIYHSAQYAVDILGFNAYQDRADNEQRRRLNIAKVCELLFWHDRELGILDQYGYKVPVADPGENMLDNDGSIIIDGEKIL
;
A
#
# COMPACT_ATOMS: atom_id res chain seq x y z
N MET A 1 15.12 -26.83 14.98
CA MET A 1 14.26 -26.08 15.93
C MET A 1 13.79 -24.86 15.16
N ASP A 2 12.96 -25.06 14.12
CA ASP A 2 12.81 -24.05 13.06
C ASP A 2 11.34 -23.82 12.71
N GLY A 3 10.48 -23.71 13.73
CA GLY A 3 9.05 -23.45 13.59
C GLY A 3 8.49 -22.32 14.45
N ILE A 4 9.37 -21.50 15.04
CA ILE A 4 8.97 -20.39 15.91
C ILE A 4 9.20 -19.09 15.16
N VAL A 5 8.12 -18.34 14.88
CA VAL A 5 8.21 -16.97 14.38
C VAL A 5 9.03 -16.15 15.38
N SER A 6 10.08 -15.47 14.91
CA SER A 6 10.92 -14.66 15.80
C SER A 6 10.10 -13.55 16.46
N ALA A 7 10.46 -13.19 17.70
CA ALA A 7 9.81 -12.09 18.40
C ALA A 7 9.87 -10.78 17.58
N GLU A 8 10.99 -10.54 16.91
CA GLU A 8 11.20 -9.41 16.01
C GLU A 8 10.20 -9.40 14.84
N ARG A 9 10.03 -10.55 14.16
CA ARG A 9 9.07 -10.66 13.05
C ARG A 9 7.64 -10.46 13.53
N LEU A 10 7.29 -11.01 14.69
CA LEU A 10 5.97 -10.82 15.30
C LEU A 10 5.68 -9.35 15.61
N GLU A 11 6.67 -8.64 16.13
CA GLU A 11 6.56 -7.22 16.44
C GLU A 11 6.46 -6.37 15.17
N GLU A 12 7.26 -6.68 14.15
CA GLU A 12 7.20 -6.06 12.83
C GLU A 12 5.79 -6.17 12.23
N ILE A 13 5.24 -7.39 12.08
CA ILE A 13 3.93 -7.59 11.45
C ILE A 13 2.79 -6.95 12.27
N LYS A 14 2.90 -6.94 13.60
CA LYS A 14 1.94 -6.26 14.48
C LYS A 14 1.97 -4.76 14.25
N ASN A 15 3.16 -4.16 14.27
CA ASN A 15 3.33 -2.72 14.08
C ASN A 15 2.84 -2.29 12.70
N ARG A 16 3.19 -3.05 11.66
CA ARG A 16 2.69 -2.81 10.30
C ARG A 16 1.17 -2.91 10.21
N SER A 17 0.55 -3.96 10.77
CA SER A 17 -0.91 -4.12 10.72
C SER A 17 -1.68 -2.96 11.36
N LYS A 18 -1.05 -2.22 12.30
CA LYS A 18 -1.66 -1.06 12.95
C LYS A 18 -1.55 0.22 12.13
N ARG A 19 -0.42 0.42 11.45
CA ARG A 19 -0.10 1.67 10.76
C ARG A 19 -0.44 1.62 9.27
N CYS A 20 -0.16 0.50 8.61
CA CYS A 20 -0.32 0.33 7.18
C CYS A 20 -1.77 0.00 6.78
N VAL A 21 -2.09 0.26 5.50
CA VAL A 21 -3.36 -0.07 4.85
C VAL A 21 -3.16 -1.02 3.68
N CYS A 22 -4.23 -1.71 3.28
CA CYS A 22 -4.19 -2.62 2.14
C CYS A 22 -3.93 -1.87 0.83
N LYS A 23 -2.83 -2.14 0.12
CA LYS A 23 -2.52 -1.51 -1.19
C LYS A 23 -3.60 -1.72 -2.25
N TYR A 24 -4.39 -2.79 -2.14
CA TYR A 24 -5.43 -3.12 -3.11
C TYR A 24 -6.74 -2.35 -2.87
N CYS A 25 -7.08 -2.01 -1.64
CA CYS A 25 -8.40 -1.44 -1.33
C CYS A 25 -8.46 -0.41 -0.21
N GLY A 26 -7.33 -0.03 0.39
CA GLY A 26 -7.24 0.93 1.49
C GLY A 26 -7.76 0.40 2.82
N GLY A 27 -8.26 -0.83 2.87
CA GLY A 27 -8.84 -1.42 4.08
C GLY A 27 -7.82 -1.69 5.17
N ARG A 28 -8.32 -1.69 6.42
CA ARG A 28 -7.55 -2.02 7.63
C ARG A 28 -6.94 -3.43 7.54
N LEU A 29 -5.78 -3.57 8.19
CA LEU A 29 -5.02 -4.81 8.25
C LEU A 29 -5.09 -5.44 9.65
N ARG A 30 -5.00 -6.77 9.70
CA ARG A 30 -4.90 -7.56 10.93
C ARG A 30 -3.96 -8.74 10.77
N VAL A 31 -3.23 -9.08 11.82
CA VAL A 31 -2.42 -10.31 11.86
C VAL A 31 -3.33 -11.50 12.14
N ARG A 32 -3.21 -12.58 11.35
CA ARG A 32 -3.85 -13.87 11.62
C ARG A 32 -2.81 -14.99 11.59
N MET A 33 -3.08 -16.03 12.37
CA MET A 33 -2.33 -17.28 12.32
C MET A 33 -2.96 -18.20 11.28
N LEU A 34 -2.12 -18.73 10.39
CA LEU A 34 -2.47 -19.81 9.47
C LEU A 34 -1.94 -21.12 10.04
N ASP A 35 -2.85 -22.01 10.40
CA ASP A 35 -2.52 -23.39 10.79
C ASP A 35 -2.73 -24.31 9.59
N PHE A 36 -1.63 -24.78 9.00
CA PHE A 36 -1.64 -25.83 8.00
C PHE A 36 -1.34 -27.13 8.73
N GLY A 37 -2.37 -27.83 9.22
CA GLY A 37 -2.28 -28.95 10.17
C GLY A 37 -1.39 -30.17 9.84
N GLN A 38 -0.53 -30.11 8.82
CA GLN A 38 0.52 -31.09 8.51
C GLN A 38 1.94 -30.49 8.46
N ILE A 39 2.10 -29.17 8.59
CA ILE A 39 3.39 -28.47 8.60
C ILE A 39 3.58 -27.89 10.01
N GLU A 40 4.67 -28.24 10.68
CA GLU A 40 4.99 -27.84 12.07
C GLU A 40 5.21 -26.32 12.27
N THR A 41 4.92 -25.50 11.26
CA THR A 41 5.15 -24.05 11.29
C THR A 41 3.84 -23.28 11.13
N ALA A 42 3.39 -22.67 12.24
CA ALA A 42 2.32 -21.70 12.20
C ALA A 42 2.83 -20.42 11.53
N ASN A 43 2.29 -20.07 10.36
CA ASN A 43 2.68 -18.85 9.65
C ASN A 43 1.77 -17.70 10.09
N LEU A 44 2.36 -16.62 10.59
CA LEU A 44 1.64 -15.38 10.89
C LEU A 44 1.67 -14.48 9.68
N GLU A 45 0.50 -14.14 9.17
CA GLU A 45 0.33 -13.31 7.98
C GLU A 45 -0.56 -12.10 8.28
N ILE A 46 -0.36 -11.03 7.51
CA ILE A 46 -1.21 -9.84 7.57
C ILE A 46 -2.33 -10.00 6.55
N PHE A 47 -3.56 -9.78 6.98
CA PHE A 47 -4.76 -9.86 6.15
C PHE A 47 -5.50 -8.54 6.12
N CYS A 48 -6.05 -8.19 4.97
CA CYS A 48 -7.04 -7.13 4.90
C CYS A 48 -8.38 -7.57 5.50
N GLU A 49 -8.99 -6.71 6.31
CA GLU A 49 -10.32 -6.95 6.87
C GLU A 49 -11.45 -6.72 5.85
N ASN A 50 -11.17 -6.01 4.75
CA ASN A 50 -12.14 -5.67 3.72
C ASN A 50 -12.16 -6.65 2.55
N CYS A 51 -10.98 -6.93 1.96
CA CYS A 51 -10.88 -7.79 0.77
C CYS A 51 -10.42 -9.23 1.07
N ASP A 52 -10.15 -9.54 2.34
CA ASP A 52 -9.68 -10.84 2.87
C ASP A 52 -8.41 -11.41 2.19
N LYS A 53 -7.67 -10.57 1.46
CA LYS A 53 -6.38 -10.92 0.88
C LYS A 53 -5.29 -10.90 1.94
N ILE A 54 -4.33 -11.83 1.81
CA ILE A 54 -3.02 -11.71 2.45
C ILE A 54 -2.34 -10.48 1.85
N GLU A 55 -2.06 -9.49 2.68
CA GLU A 55 -1.56 -8.20 2.25
C GLU A 55 -0.62 -7.60 3.29
N TYR A 56 0.61 -7.30 2.87
CA TYR A 56 1.64 -6.75 3.75
C TYR A 56 1.40 -5.27 4.09
N GLY A 57 0.69 -4.59 3.21
CA GLY A 57 0.29 -3.20 3.39
C GLY A 57 1.37 -2.19 3.03
N VAL A 58 0.91 -0.96 2.82
CA VAL A 58 1.74 0.24 2.61
C VAL A 58 1.34 1.31 3.61
N GLU A 59 2.22 2.30 3.81
CA GLU A 59 1.88 3.47 4.63
C GLU A 59 0.67 4.21 4.01
N PRO A 60 -0.24 4.78 4.82
CA PRO A 60 -1.45 5.44 4.32
C PRO A 60 -1.18 6.56 3.30
N GLU A 61 -0.08 7.28 3.46
CA GLU A 61 0.38 8.35 2.57
C GLU A 61 0.63 7.81 1.16
N ILE A 62 1.30 6.65 1.04
CA ILE A 62 1.53 5.97 -0.24
C ILE A 62 0.21 5.61 -0.90
N TYR A 63 -0.75 5.07 -0.13
CA TYR A 63 -2.05 4.70 -0.66
C TYR A 63 -2.81 5.93 -1.18
N HIS A 64 -2.79 7.02 -0.43
CA HIS A 64 -3.43 8.27 -0.83
C HIS A 64 -2.82 8.86 -2.11
N SER A 65 -1.49 8.96 -2.18
CA SER A 65 -0.80 9.40 -3.41
C SER A 65 -1.08 8.49 -4.59
N ALA A 66 -1.20 7.17 -4.37
CA ALA A 66 -1.57 6.22 -5.39
C ALA A 66 -3.02 6.40 -5.89
N GLN A 67 -3.96 6.73 -5.00
CA GLN A 67 -5.32 7.10 -5.41
C GLN A 67 -5.31 8.34 -6.28
N TYR A 68 -4.59 9.39 -5.89
CA TYR A 68 -4.48 10.61 -6.67
C TYR A 68 -3.91 10.35 -8.08
N ALA A 69 -2.82 9.59 -8.16
CA ALA A 69 -2.20 9.25 -9.44
C ALA A 69 -3.15 8.51 -10.39
N VAL A 70 -4.02 7.64 -9.86
CA VAL A 70 -4.96 6.86 -10.68
C VAL A 70 -6.22 7.65 -11.00
N ASP A 71 -6.81 8.28 -10.00
CA ASP A 71 -8.13 8.90 -10.09
C ASP A 71 -8.08 10.31 -10.69
N ILE A 72 -7.00 11.05 -10.45
CA ILE A 72 -6.83 12.44 -10.91
C ILE A 72 -5.85 12.53 -12.07
N LEU A 73 -4.65 11.92 -11.95
CA LEU A 73 -3.66 11.95 -13.04
C LEU A 73 -3.92 10.91 -14.14
N GLY A 74 -4.94 10.06 -13.99
CA GLY A 74 -5.34 9.10 -15.01
C GLY A 74 -4.37 7.94 -15.25
N PHE A 75 -3.49 7.63 -14.29
CA PHE A 75 -2.53 6.53 -14.44
C PHE A 75 -3.25 5.19 -14.68
N ASN A 76 -2.88 4.51 -15.77
CA ASN A 76 -3.41 3.20 -16.12
C ASN A 76 -2.35 2.26 -16.72
N ALA A 77 -1.85 1.34 -15.90
CA ALA A 77 -0.93 0.27 -16.30
C ALA A 77 -1.64 -0.97 -16.88
N TYR A 78 -2.97 -1.04 -16.82
CA TYR A 78 -3.77 -2.20 -17.23
C TYR A 78 -4.79 -1.82 -18.31
N GLN A 79 -4.31 -1.24 -19.41
CA GLN A 79 -5.12 -0.69 -20.50
C GLN A 79 -6.04 -1.74 -21.16
N ASP A 80 -5.57 -2.99 -21.25
CA ASP A 80 -6.32 -4.10 -21.85
C ASP A 80 -7.44 -4.65 -20.97
N ARG A 81 -7.60 -4.13 -19.73
CA ARG A 81 -8.66 -4.55 -18.82
C ARG A 81 -9.87 -3.65 -18.94
N ALA A 82 -11.05 -4.25 -18.74
CA ALA A 82 -12.32 -3.53 -18.67
C ALA A 82 -12.28 -2.41 -17.61
N ASP A 83 -12.92 -1.28 -17.91
CA ASP A 83 -13.02 -0.16 -17.00
C ASP A 83 -13.99 -0.44 -15.87
N ASN A 84 -13.44 -0.80 -14.71
CA ASN A 84 -14.21 -1.13 -13.52
C ASN A 84 -13.36 -0.96 -12.25
N GLU A 85 -14.04 -1.09 -11.11
CA GLU A 85 -13.42 -0.98 -9.79
C GLU A 85 -12.26 -1.95 -9.58
N GLN A 86 -12.28 -3.14 -10.20
CA GLN A 86 -11.16 -4.07 -10.11
C GLN A 86 -9.91 -3.53 -10.83
N ARG A 87 -10.07 -2.93 -12.01
CA ARG A 87 -8.97 -2.27 -12.73
C ARG A 87 -8.43 -1.07 -11.96
N ARG A 88 -9.32 -0.24 -11.42
CA ARG A 88 -8.94 0.89 -10.56
C ARG A 88 -8.05 0.43 -9.39
N ARG A 89 -8.49 -0.59 -8.64
CA ARG A 89 -7.72 -1.17 -7.53
C ARG A 89 -6.38 -1.77 -7.94
N LEU A 90 -6.29 -2.39 -9.13
CA LEU A 90 -5.03 -2.89 -9.67
C LEU A 90 -4.06 -1.75 -9.97
N ASN A 91 -4.54 -0.66 -10.59
CA ASN A 91 -3.72 0.52 -10.84
C ASN A 91 -3.22 1.14 -9.53
N ILE A 92 -4.10 1.30 -8.53
CA ILE A 92 -3.71 1.84 -7.21
C ILE A 92 -2.64 0.97 -6.57
N ALA A 93 -2.84 -0.36 -6.56
CA ALA A 93 -1.86 -1.29 -6.02
C ALA A 93 -0.51 -1.22 -6.74
N LYS A 94 -0.52 -1.02 -8.07
CA LYS A 94 0.69 -0.86 -8.86
C LYS A 94 1.45 0.42 -8.52
N VAL A 95 0.74 1.55 -8.38
CA VAL A 95 1.37 2.81 -7.95
C VAL A 95 1.89 2.71 -6.52
N CYS A 96 1.16 2.07 -5.61
CA CYS A 96 1.64 1.80 -4.25
C CYS A 96 2.99 1.05 -4.24
N GLU A 97 3.15 0.04 -5.11
CA GLU A 97 4.42 -0.70 -5.25
C GLU A 97 5.56 0.19 -5.74
N LEU A 98 5.29 1.06 -6.73
CA LEU A 98 6.27 1.99 -7.28
C LEU A 98 6.74 3.00 -6.23
N LEU A 99 5.81 3.62 -5.51
CA LEU A 99 6.10 4.61 -4.47
C LEU A 99 6.83 3.97 -3.27
N PHE A 100 6.37 2.80 -2.81
CA PHE A 100 7.05 2.07 -1.74
C PHE A 100 8.50 1.74 -2.10
N TRP A 101 8.74 1.26 -3.32
CA TRP A 101 10.10 1.02 -3.81
C TRP A 101 10.91 2.31 -3.84
N HIS A 102 10.38 3.36 -4.46
CA HIS A 102 11.07 4.64 -4.60
C HIS A 102 11.46 5.24 -3.24
N ASP A 103 10.53 5.31 -2.29
CA ASP A 103 10.78 5.91 -0.97
C ASP A 103 11.80 5.10 -0.16
N ARG A 104 11.81 3.77 -0.35
CA ARG A 104 12.84 2.91 0.22
C ARG A 104 14.21 3.15 -0.39
N GLU A 105 14.30 3.29 -1.70
CA GLU A 105 15.57 3.57 -2.39
C GLU A 105 16.14 4.94 -2.02
N LEU A 106 15.28 5.94 -1.81
CA LEU A 106 15.68 7.23 -1.25
C LEU A 106 16.14 7.15 0.21
N GLY A 107 15.90 6.02 0.88
CA GLY A 107 16.24 5.80 2.28
C GLY A 107 15.32 6.50 3.27
N ILE A 108 14.20 7.09 2.81
CA ILE A 108 13.22 7.81 3.66
C ILE A 108 12.13 6.91 4.23
N LEU A 109 12.02 5.67 3.75
CA LEU A 109 11.08 4.65 4.21
C LEU A 109 11.81 3.34 4.53
N ASP A 110 11.39 2.64 5.57
CA ASP A 110 11.81 1.26 5.83
C ASP A 110 10.67 0.40 6.42
N GLN A 111 11.01 -0.77 6.97
CA GLN A 111 10.04 -1.69 7.57
C GLN A 111 9.29 -1.10 8.77
N TYR A 112 9.85 -0.09 9.43
CA TYR A 112 9.30 0.61 10.59
C TYR A 112 8.51 1.88 10.22
N GLY A 113 8.49 2.28 8.95
CA GLY A 113 7.73 3.42 8.44
C GLY A 113 8.62 4.53 7.89
N TYR A 114 8.04 5.72 7.70
CA TYR A 114 8.80 6.89 7.25
C TYR A 114 9.81 7.34 8.31
N LYS A 115 11.03 7.65 7.87
CA LYS A 115 12.14 8.16 8.71
C LYS A 115 12.19 9.68 8.79
N VAL A 116 11.34 10.34 8.01
CA VAL A 116 11.21 11.79 7.94
C VAL A 116 9.75 12.16 8.24
N PRO A 117 9.49 13.38 8.75
CA PRO A 117 8.12 13.87 8.85
C PRO A 117 7.45 13.87 7.48
N VAL A 118 6.25 13.29 7.42
CA VAL A 118 5.38 13.31 6.23
C VAL A 118 4.10 14.07 6.57
N ALA A 119 3.56 14.78 5.58
CA ALA A 119 2.30 15.49 5.76
C ALA A 119 1.15 14.50 5.94
N ASP A 120 0.12 14.90 6.69
CA ASP A 120 -1.09 14.10 6.84
C ASP A 120 -1.73 13.91 5.46
N PRO A 121 -2.07 12.68 5.04
CA PRO A 121 -2.73 12.43 3.76
C PRO A 121 -4.07 13.19 3.62
N GLY A 122 -4.66 13.71 4.69
CA GLY A 122 -5.84 14.58 4.66
C GLY A 122 -5.57 16.06 4.35
N GLU A 123 -4.31 16.52 4.35
CA GLU A 123 -3.96 17.89 3.96
C GLU A 123 -3.68 17.93 2.45
N ASN A 124 -4.23 18.93 1.76
CA ASN A 124 -4.14 19.12 0.31
C ASN A 124 -2.68 19.09 -0.18
N MET A 125 -2.20 17.92 -0.60
CA MET A 125 -0.94 17.75 -1.34
C MET A 125 -1.02 18.33 -2.77
N LEU A 126 -2.10 19.04 -3.11
CA LEU A 126 -2.52 19.37 -4.48
C LEU A 126 -2.25 20.81 -4.88
N ASP A 127 -1.85 21.68 -3.95
CA ASP A 127 -1.73 23.11 -4.24
C ASP A 127 -0.53 23.46 -5.13
N ASN A 128 0.27 22.47 -5.57
CA ASN A 128 1.48 22.70 -6.36
C ASN A 128 1.87 21.47 -7.20
N ASP A 129 0.91 20.84 -7.88
CA ASP A 129 1.04 19.50 -8.47
C ASP A 129 2.08 19.34 -9.60
N GLY A 130 2.73 20.42 -10.06
CA GLY A 130 3.81 20.36 -11.05
C GLY A 130 3.41 19.67 -12.36
N SER A 131 2.11 19.51 -12.59
CA SER A 131 1.57 18.74 -13.70
C SER A 131 1.98 19.35 -15.03
N ILE A 132 2.38 18.50 -15.98
CA ILE A 132 2.60 18.89 -17.37
C ILE A 132 1.23 19.21 -17.96
N ILE A 133 0.92 20.49 -18.15
CA ILE A 133 -0.28 20.91 -18.88
C ILE A 133 -0.03 20.65 -20.36
N ILE A 134 -0.79 19.71 -20.94
CA ILE A 134 -0.82 19.52 -22.39
C ILE A 134 -1.81 20.53 -22.97
N ASP A 135 -1.42 21.20 -24.05
CA ASP A 135 -2.24 22.20 -24.73
C ASP A 135 -3.63 21.62 -25.07
N GLY A 136 -4.67 22.13 -24.42
CA GLY A 136 -6.07 21.71 -24.63
C GLY A 136 -6.73 20.98 -23.45
N GLU A 137 -6.02 20.62 -22.39
CA GLU A 137 -6.62 20.06 -21.18
C GLU A 137 -7.03 21.14 -20.18
N LYS A 138 -8.23 21.01 -19.58
CA LYS A 138 -8.64 21.82 -18.43
C LYS A 138 -8.34 21.04 -17.16
N ILE A 139 -7.60 21.66 -16.25
CA ILE A 139 -7.51 21.23 -14.86
C ILE A 139 -8.92 21.33 -14.26
N LEU A 140 -9.44 20.24 -13.70
CA LEU A 140 -10.70 20.20 -12.96
C LEU A 140 -10.50 20.73 -11.54
#